data_AF-A0A944J0W1-F1
#
_entry.id   AF-A0A944J0W1-F1
#
_cell.length_a   1.000
_cell.length_b   1.000
_cell.length_c   1.000
_cell.angle_alpha   90.00
_cell.angle_beta   90.00
_cell.angle_gamma   90.00
#
_symmetry.space_group_name_H-M   'P 1'
#
loop_
_entity.id
_entity.type
_entity.pdbx_description
1 polymer ?
#
loop_
_entity_poly.entity_id
_entity_poly.type
_entity_poly.pdbx_seq_one_letter_code
_entity_poly.pdbx_strand_id
1 'polypeptide(L)' 'MLRLALAVAENRGRTGDEVFAAARGAGLTDEEIVETIANTVRNMFTNYVNESLDVDVEWPLVTPFGTTAR' A
#
# COMPACT_ATOMS: atom_id res chain seq x y z
N MET A 1 5.84 -4.17 7.62
CA MET A 1 4.57 -3.95 6.88
C MET A 1 4.71 -3.06 5.64
N LEU A 2 5.01 -1.75 5.75
CA LEU A 2 5.01 -0.84 4.59
C LEU A 2 5.94 -1.25 3.44
N ARG A 3 7.16 -1.72 3.73
CA ARG A 3 8.09 -2.23 2.70
C ARG A 3 7.52 -3.43 1.94
N LEU A 4 6.83 -4.33 2.64
CA LEU A 4 6.16 -5.48 2.04
C LEU A 4 5.01 -5.01 1.13
N ALA A 5 4.15 -4.12 1.62
CA ALA A 5 3.04 -3.56 0.84
C ALA A 5 3.54 -2.85 -0.44
N LEU A 6 4.60 -2.05 -0.32
CA LEU A 6 5.22 -1.36 -1.46
C LEU A 6 5.76 -2.37 -2.48
N ALA A 7 6.53 -3.37 -2.03
CA ALA A 7 7.08 -4.39 -2.91
C ALA A 7 5.98 -5.18 -3.64
N VAL A 8 4.89 -5.52 -2.96
CA VAL A 8 3.73 -6.20 -3.56
C VAL A 8 3.07 -5.32 -4.63
N ALA A 9 2.87 -4.02 -4.35
CA ALA A 9 2.23 -3.09 -5.27
C ALA A 9 3.09 -2.84 -6.52
N GLU A 10 4.37 -2.52 -6.34
CA GLU A 10 5.31 -2.23 -7.44
C GLU A 10 5.53 -3.43 -8.35
N ASN A 11 5.69 -4.62 -7.76
CA ASN A 11 5.97 -5.84 -8.50
C ASN A 11 4.70 -6.62 -8.89
N ARG A 12 3.50 -6.08 -8.59
CA ARG A 12 2.20 -6.71 -8.85
C ARG A 12 2.17 -8.16 -8.32
N GLY A 13 2.63 -8.35 -7.09
CA GLY A 13 2.70 -9.65 -6.41
C GLY A 13 3.87 -10.57 -6.83
N ARG A 14 4.71 -10.17 -7.80
CA ARG A 14 5.94 -10.91 -8.17
C ARG A 14 7.08 -10.58 -7.22
N THR A 15 6.90 -10.86 -5.94
CA THR A 15 7.91 -10.64 -4.89
C THR A 15 8.71 -11.91 -4.64
N GLY A 16 10.03 -11.80 -4.62
CA GLY A 16 10.93 -12.91 -4.29
C GLY A 16 10.91 -13.28 -2.81
N ASP A 17 11.47 -14.45 -2.49
CA ASP A 17 11.54 -14.97 -1.12
C ASP A 17 12.28 -14.03 -0.16
N GLU A 18 13.22 -13.21 -0.66
CA GLU A 18 13.93 -12.24 0.16
C GLU A 18 13.01 -11.21 0.82
N VAL A 19 11.91 -10.82 0.16
CA VAL A 19 10.95 -9.85 0.67
C VAL A 19 10.19 -10.43 1.87
N PHE A 20 9.77 -11.70 1.77
CA PHE A 20 9.08 -12.38 2.85
C PHE A 20 10.01 -12.74 4.01
N ALA A 21 11.26 -13.12 3.71
CA ALA A 21 12.28 -13.33 4.73
C ALA A 21 12.57 -12.04 5.52
N ALA A 22 12.69 -10.90 4.83
CA ALA A 22 12.86 -9.59 5.47
C ALA A 22 11.63 -9.18 6.30
N ALA A 23 10.41 -9.50 5.84
CA ALA A 23 9.19 -9.25 6.60
C ALA A 23 9.16 -10.03 7.92
N ARG A 24 9.46 -11.34 7.87
CA ARG A 24 9.57 -12.19 9.07
C ARG A 24 10.71 -11.73 9.99
N GLY A 25 11.86 -11.37 9.43
CA GLY A 25 13.00 -10.84 10.18
C GLY A 25 12.69 -9.51 10.89
N ALA A 26 11.70 -8.76 10.39
CA ALA A 26 11.18 -7.56 11.05
C ALA A 26 10.09 -7.84 12.09
N GLY A 27 9.79 -9.12 12.37
CA GLY A 27 8.85 -9.56 13.40
C GLY A 27 7.42 -9.79 12.92
N LEU A 28 7.14 -9.74 11.62
CA LEU A 28 5.79 -10.04 11.11
C LEU A 28 5.51 -11.54 11.18
N THR A 29 4.30 -11.90 11.60
CA THR A 29 3.79 -13.27 11.48
C THR A 29 3.33 -13.57 10.06
N ASP A 30 3.13 -14.85 9.73
CA ASP A 30 2.61 -15.24 8.41
C ASP A 30 1.18 -14.68 8.19
N GLU A 31 0.35 -14.60 9.24
CA GLU A 31 -0.98 -13.99 9.19
C GLU A 31 -0.90 -12.49 8.87
N GLU A 32 0.00 -11.75 9.52
CA GLU A 32 0.20 -10.33 9.26
C GLU A 32 0.75 -10.07 7.84
N ILE A 33 1.59 -10.97 7.32
CA ILE A 33 2.05 -10.91 5.93
C ILE A 33 0.87 -11.07 4.98
N VAL A 34 0.02 -12.08 5.18
CA VAL A 34 -1.17 -12.31 4.35
C VAL A 34 -2.15 -11.13 4.46
N GLU A 35 -2.39 -10.62 5.66
CA GLU A 35 -3.25 -9.45 5.88
C GLU A 35 -2.70 -8.19 5.18
N THR A 36 -1.39 -7.99 5.20
CA THR A 36 -0.74 -6.89 4.48
C THR A 36 -0.97 -6.99 2.98
N ILE A 37 -0.80 -8.19 2.41
CA ILE A 37 -1.04 -8.45 0.99
C ILE A 37 -2.52 -8.19 0.67
N ALA A 38 -3.43 -8.74 1.46
CA ALA A 38 -4.87 -8.59 1.26
C ALA A 38 -5.29 -7.12 1.27
N ASN A 39 -4.82 -6.34 2.25
CA ASN A 39 -5.09 -4.90 2.31
C ASN A 39 -4.49 -4.14 1.13
N THR A 40 -3.28 -4.50 0.71
CA THR A 40 -2.63 -3.88 -0.45
C THR A 40 -3.46 -4.10 -1.72
N VAL A 41 -3.83 -5.36 -2.00
CA VAL A 41 -4.62 -5.72 -3.17
C VAL A 41 -6.01 -5.10 -3.12
N ARG A 42 -6.66 -5.07 -1.94
CA ARG A 42 -7.96 -4.42 -1.74
C ARG A 42 -7.92 -2.95 -2.11
N ASN A 43 -6.89 -2.21 -1.65
CA ASN A 43 -6.73 -0.80 -2.00
C ASN A 43 -6.46 -0.60 -3.49
N MET A 44 -5.64 -1.44 -4.12
CA MET A 44 -5.40 -1.38 -5.56
C MET A 44 -6.69 -1.62 -6.36
N PHE A 45 -7.49 -2.61 -5.95
CA PHE A 45 -8.78 -2.89 -6.57
C PHE A 45 -9.71 -1.67 -6.53
N THR A 46 -9.88 -1.04 -5.36
CA THR A 46 -10.75 0.13 -5.25
C THR A 46 -10.21 1.33 -6.04
N ASN A 47 -8.89 1.54 -6.04
CA ASN A 47 -8.28 2.62 -6.82
C ASN A 47 -8.48 2.40 -8.32
N TYR A 48 -8.33 1.16 -8.80
CA TYR A 48 -8.54 0.85 -10.21
C TYR A 48 -9.99 0.99 -10.62
N VAL A 49 -10.94 0.60 -9.76
CA VAL A 49 -12.37 0.83 -10.02
C VAL A 49 -12.66 2.33 -10.11
N ASN A 50 -12.17 3.13 -9.16
CA ASN A 50 -12.39 4.57 -9.15
C ASN A 50 -11.82 5.24 -10.41
N GLU A 51 -10.57 4.92 -10.77
CA GLU A 51 -9.92 5.47 -11.96
C GLU A 51 -10.60 5.01 -13.26
N SER A 52 -11.01 3.74 -13.35
CA SER A 52 -11.63 3.19 -14.56
C SER A 52 -13.02 3.77 -14.84
N LEU A 53 -13.71 4.24 -13.80
CA LEU A 53 -15.05 4.79 -13.88
C LEU A 53 -15.08 6.33 -13.78
N ASP A 54 -13.90 6.97 -13.73
CA ASP A 54 -13.76 8.43 -13.55
C ASP A 54 -14.60 8.94 -12.34
N VAL A 55 -14.49 8.23 -11.21
CA VAL A 55 -15.25 8.56 -9.99
C VAL A 55 -14.74 9.89 -9.41
N ASP A 56 -15.64 10.88 -9.37
CA ASP A 56 -15.35 12.20 -8.80
C ASP A 56 -14.90 12.14 -7.33
N VAL A 57 -13.90 12.96 -6.99
CA VAL A 57 -13.44 13.13 -5.62
C VAL A 57 -14.35 14.10 -4.88
N GLU A 58 -15.22 13.57 -4.01
CA GLU A 58 -16.13 14.39 -3.19
C GLU A 58 -15.44 15.12 -2.02
N TRP A 59 -14.20 14.73 -1.72
CA TRP A 59 -13.44 15.28 -0.60
C TRP A 59 -12.71 16.57 -1.00
N PRO A 60 -12.74 17.62 -0.16
CA PRO A 60 -12.02 18.85 -0.45
C PRO A 60 -10.50 18.58 -0.49
N LEU A 61 -9.84 19.08 -1.54
CA LEU A 61 -8.38 19.06 -1.63
C LEU A 61 -7.80 19.90 -0.49
N VAL A 62 -6.99 19.27 0.35
CA VAL A 62 -6.32 19.94 1.47
C VAL A 62 -4.97 20.47 0.99
N THR A 63 -4.73 21.77 1.13
CA THR A 63 -3.38 22.32 1.00
C THR A 63 -2.56 21.94 2.23
N PRO A 64 -1.31 21.43 2.07
CA PRO A 64 -0.43 21.17 3.19
C PRO A 64 -0.32 22.42 4.08
N PHE A 65 -0.46 22.26 5.39
CA PHE A 65 -0.24 23.35 6.33
C PHE A 65 1.19 23.86 6.12
N GLY A 66 1.32 25.13 5.72
CA GLY A 66 2.60 25.71 5.35
C GLY A 66 3.61 25.50 6.48
N THR A 67 4.75 24.87 6.17
CA THR A 67 5.91 24.94 7.04
C THR A 67 6.35 26.39 7.06
N THR A 68 5.90 27.15 8.06
CA THR A 68 6.54 28.42 8.39
C THR A 68 7.99 28.08 8.71
N ALA A 69 8.89 28.43 7.79
CA ALA A 69 10.32 28.30 7.99
C ALA A 69 10.68 28.96 9.33
N ARG A 70 11.28 28.17 10.22
CA ARG A 70 11.98 28.65 11.41
C ARG A 70 13.47 28.51 11.17
#